data_AF-A0A6V8NVM4-F1
#
_entry.id   AF-A0A6V8NVM4-F1
#
_cell.length_a   1.000
_cell.length_b   1.000
_cell.length_c   1.000
_cell.angle_alpha   90.00
_cell.angle_beta   90.00
_cell.angle_gamma   90.00
#
_symmetry.space_group_name_H-M   'P 1'
#
loop_
_entity.id
_entity.type
_entity.pdbx_description
1 polymer ?
#
loop_
_entity_poly.entity_id
_entity_poly.type
_entity_poly.pdbx_seq_one_letter_code
_entity_poly.pdbx_strand_id
1 'polypeptide(L)' 'MIQDDLGSENAAIAQYKEHIKLCAEEGDPTSRTMLEGILSDEEGHADNWETTLGIKK' A
#
# COMPACT_ATOMS: atom_id res chain seq x y z
N MET A 1 10.32 -14.11 -5.33
CA MET A 1 11.15 -14.27 -4.11
C MET A 1 10.71 -13.18 -3.14
N ILE A 2 10.98 -13.29 -1.83
CA ILE A 2 10.49 -12.34 -0.82
C ILE A 2 10.84 -10.87 -1.15
N GLN A 3 12.00 -10.62 -1.78
CA GLN A 3 12.37 -9.28 -2.25
C GLN A 3 11.52 -8.76 -3.41
N ASP A 4 11.10 -9.65 -4.32
CA ASP A 4 10.18 -9.31 -5.41
C ASP A 4 8.76 -9.05 -4.87
N ASP A 5 8.37 -9.80 -3.83
CA ASP A 5 7.10 -9.61 -3.12
C ASP A 5 7.10 -8.23 -2.45
N LEU A 6 8.13 -7.89 -1.67
CA LEU A 6 8.31 -6.53 -1.11
C LEU A 6 8.34 -5.43 -2.19
N GLY A 7 8.98 -5.69 -3.33
CA GLY A 7 8.97 -4.75 -4.45
C GLY A 7 7.57 -4.51 -5.01
N SER A 8 6.76 -5.58 -5.10
CA SER A 8 5.37 -5.51 -5.53
C SER A 8 4.49 -4.75 -4.53
N GLU A 9 4.66 -4.99 -3.23
CA GLU A 9 3.92 -4.23 -2.20
C GLU A 9 4.22 -2.73 -2.29
N ASN A 10 5.49 -2.35 -2.41
CA ASN A 10 5.88 -0.95 -2.53
C ASN A 10 5.32 -0.29 -3.79
N ALA A 11 5.24 -1.01 -4.90
CA ALA A 11 4.61 -0.52 -6.13
C ALA A 11 3.09 -0.37 -5.97
N ALA A 12 2.43 -1.29 -5.25
CA ALA A 12 1.00 -1.20 -4.95
C ALA A 12 0.71 -0.01 -4.01
N ILE A 13 1.49 0.15 -2.94
CA ILE A 13 1.39 1.28 -2.00
C ILE A 13 1.48 2.62 -2.73
N ALA A 14 2.43 2.76 -3.67
CA ALA A 14 2.57 3.98 -4.46
C ALA A 14 1.31 4.25 -5.30
N GLN A 15 0.80 3.24 -6.01
CA GLN A 15 -0.41 3.35 -6.83
C GLN A 15 -1.65 3.68 -5.99
N TYR A 16 -1.85 3.02 -4.84
CA TYR A 16 -3.00 3.29 -3.99
C TYR A 16 -2.98 4.71 -3.43
N LYS A 17 -1.81 5.26 -3.08
CA LYS A 17 -1.68 6.67 -2.67
C LYS A 17 -2.09 7.64 -3.78
N GLU A 18 -1.74 7.35 -5.04
CA GLU A 18 -2.18 8.15 -6.20
C GLU A 18 -3.69 8.06 -6.41
N HIS A 19 -4.28 6.86 -6.32
CA HIS A 19 -5.72 6.67 -6.48
C HIS A 19 -6.53 7.31 -5.35
N ILE A 20 -6.06 7.23 -4.10
CA ILE A 20 -6.69 7.90 -2.94
C ILE A 20 -6.73 9.42 -3.16
N LYS A 21 -5.63 9.98 -3.67
CA LYS A 21 -5.57 11.41 -4.01
C LYS A 21 -6.59 11.75 -5.11
N LEU A 22 -6.67 10.94 -6.16
CA LEU A 22 -7.66 11.12 -7.23
C LEU A 22 -9.10 11.06 -6.69
N CYS A 23 -9.44 10.07 -5.85
CA CYS A 23 -10.77 10.00 -5.24
C CYS A 23 -11.09 11.23 -4.38
N ALA A 24 -10.09 11.80 -3.70
CA ALA A 24 -10.27 13.04 -2.94
C ALA A 24 -10.52 14.25 -3.86
N GLU A 25 -9.84 14.34 -5.00
CA GLU A 25 -10.01 15.41 -6.00
C GLU A 25 -11.38 15.33 -6.68
N GLU A 26 -11.87 14.12 -6.96
CA GLU A 26 -13.17 13.87 -7.59
C GLU A 26 -14.35 13.93 -6.59
N GLY A 27 -14.08 14.05 -5.29
CA GLY A 27 -15.11 14.07 -4.26
C GLY A 27 -15.82 12.73 -4.06
N ASP A 28 -15.11 11.61 -4.25
CA ASP A 28 -15.59 10.24 -4.02
C ASP A 28 -15.07 9.67 -2.69
N PRO A 29 -15.75 9.95 -1.55
CA PRO A 29 -15.31 9.49 -0.25
C PRO A 29 -15.46 7.98 -0.07
N THR A 30 -16.39 7.33 -0.76
CA THR A 30 -16.66 5.89 -0.60
C THR A 30 -15.52 5.07 -1.19
N SER A 31 -15.12 5.36 -2.44
CA SER A 31 -13.97 4.69 -3.05
C SER A 31 -12.69 5.05 -2.32
N ARG A 32 -12.53 6.30 -1.86
CA ARG A 32 -11.37 6.71 -1.07
C ARG A 32 -11.19 5.84 0.17
N THR A 33 -12.23 5.69 1.00
CA THR A 33 -12.15 4.89 2.23
C THR A 33 -11.89 3.41 1.96
N MET A 34 -12.46 2.86 0.89
CA MET A 34 -12.14 1.50 0.47
C MET A 34 -10.65 1.36 0.10
N LEU A 35 -10.11 2.29 -0.68
CA LEU A 35 -8.70 2.27 -1.11
C LEU A 35 -7.74 2.54 0.06
N GLU A 36 -8.12 3.37 1.03
CA GLU A 36 -7.36 3.57 2.29
C GLU A 36 -7.24 2.27 3.09
N GLY A 37 -8.30 1.44 3.12
CA GLY A 37 -8.26 0.11 3.73
C GLY A 37 -7.27 -0.82 3.04
N ILE A 38 -7.32 -0.88 1.70
CA ILE A 38 -6.40 -1.71 0.92
C ILE A 38 -4.95 -1.22 1.10
N LEU A 39 -4.72 0.11 1.06
CA LEU A 39 -3.41 0.69 1.33
C LEU A 39 -2.86 0.24 2.70
N SER A 40 -3.70 0.24 3.73
CA SER A 40 -3.29 -0.22 5.06
C SER A 40 -2.86 -1.69 5.08
N ASP A 41 -3.54 -2.55 4.30
CA ASP A 41 -3.18 -3.96 4.19
C ASP A 41 -1.83 -4.12 3.51
N GLU A 42 -1.59 -3.43 2.39
CA GLU A 42 -0.29 -3.50 1.68
C GLU A 42 0.87 -2.92 2.49
N GLU A 43 0.64 -1.86 3.26
CA GLU A 43 1.65 -1.33 4.19
C GLU A 43 1.98 -2.36 5.29
N GLY A 44 1.00 -3.16 5.74
CA GLY A 44 1.21 -4.28 6.65
C GLY A 44 1.97 -5.45 6.00
N HIS A 45 1.66 -5.78 4.74
CA HIS A 45 2.41 -6.79 3.98
C HIS A 45 3.88 -6.37 3.81
N ALA A 46 4.13 -5.13 3.39
CA ALA A 46 5.46 -4.57 3.25
C ALA A 46 6.24 -4.63 4.58
N ASP A 47 5.62 -4.24 5.70
CA ASP A 47 6.26 -4.29 7.03
C ASP A 47 6.65 -5.72 7.44
N ASN A 48 5.80 -6.71 7.16
CA ASN A 48 6.09 -8.12 7.39
C ASN A 48 7.29 -8.60 6.55
N TRP A 49 7.37 -8.20 5.28
CA TRP A 49 8.49 -8.54 4.41
C TRP A 49 9.77 -7.83 4.79
N GLU A 50 9.71 -6.55 5.16
CA GLU A 50 10.85 -5.80 5.70
C GLU A 50 11.40 -6.46 6.97
N THR A 51 10.53 -6.89 7.87
CA THR A 51 10.90 -7.63 9.09
C THR A 51 11.53 -8.98 8.76
N THR A 52 10.92 -9.73 7.84
CA THR A 52 11.43 -11.06 7.42
C THR A 52 12.80 -10.96 6.74
N LEU A 53 13.04 -9.90 5.98
CA LEU A 53 14.32 -9.61 5.33
C LEU A 53 15.35 -8.97 6.28
N GLY A 54 14.97 -8.65 7.53
CA GLY A 54 15.82 -7.99 8.52
C GLY A 54 16.14 -6.52 8.21
N ILE A 55 15.32 -5.88 7.37
CA ILE A 55 15.41 -4.45 7.03
C ILE A 55 14.86 -3.60 8.18
N LYS A 56 13.76 -4.04 8.80
CA LYS A 56 13.14 -3.46 9.99
C LYS A 56 13.34 -4.36 11.20
N LYS A 57 13.39 -3.76 12.40
CA LYS A 57 13.57 -4.45 13.68
C LYS A 57 12.36 -4.28 14.57
#